data_AF-A0A8G1XBY2-F1
#
_entry.id   AF-A0A8G1XBY2-F1
#
_cell.length_a   1.000
_cell.length_b   1.000
_cell.length_c   1.000
_cell.angle_alpha   90.00
_cell.angle_beta   90.00
_cell.angle_gamma   90.00
#
_symmetry.space_group_name_H-M   'P 1'
#
loop_
_entity.id
_entity.type
_entity.pdbx_description
1 polymer ?
#
loop_
_entity_poly.entity_id
_entity_poly.type
_entity_poly.pdbx_seq_one_letter_code
_entity_poly.pdbx_strand_id
1 'polypeptide(L)'
;MQMNEDYQKAIDGTLVSVPSGGNESLTFHNMTSLTLVLYFVGGSGEHVVAAPLQGTNIPGTEGGVATVVSEQGVYWLAASADTGGFVTVYEDPGAGDADVYVTDWDLLEPNDIGTVPVPDPKAGILVPADSPRVVVGCGLVETDHPLAPNVVIREQFWQRMPNSYSVAPGETKEYAYTITSGKQETSSQLSTLEASVSASAGVGWGPVSATVSASLSTTSTTFQQLTVTEETTSYVSEQYSLDPKAEAPEMMLCWQLTDVVSIWPWSGNAPLSILATGTSPMVVAGPYTQPDPAELRG
;
A
#
# COMPACT_ATOMS: atom_id res chain seq x y z
N MET A 1 -9.00 2.11 9.27
CA MET A 1 -8.19 2.42 10.47
C MET A 1 -7.29 3.60 10.20
N GLN A 2 -7.12 4.52 11.15
CA GLN A 2 -6.12 5.59 11.02
C GLN A 2 -4.72 5.06 11.37
N MET A 3 -3.70 5.64 10.74
CA MET A 3 -2.30 5.34 10.98
C MET A 3 -1.95 5.54 12.45
N ASN A 4 -1.36 4.51 13.05
CA ASN A 4 -0.79 4.56 14.39
C ASN A 4 0.73 4.33 14.35
N GLU A 5 1.38 4.38 15.51
CA GLU A 5 2.83 4.26 15.60
C GLU A 5 3.35 2.90 15.10
N ASP A 6 2.63 1.80 15.36
CA ASP A 6 3.05 0.46 14.95
C ASP A 6 2.90 0.24 13.46
N TYR A 7 1.80 0.73 12.86
CA TYR A 7 1.59 0.73 11.42
C TYR A 7 2.68 1.55 10.71
N GLN A 8 3.02 2.73 11.25
CA GLN A 8 4.08 3.57 10.70
C GLN A 8 5.44 2.84 10.76
N LYS A 9 5.78 2.25 11.90
CA LYS A 9 7.02 1.46 12.05
C LYS A 9 7.05 0.24 11.12
N ALA A 10 5.91 -0.43 10.92
CA ALA A 10 5.80 -1.57 10.01
C ALA A 10 6.07 -1.16 8.56
N ILE A 11 5.46 -0.06 8.11
CA ILE A 11 5.65 0.48 6.75
C ILE A 11 7.07 1.00 6.56
N ASP A 12 7.65 1.66 7.56
CA ASP A 12 9.02 2.16 7.49
C ASP A 12 10.08 1.05 7.60
N GLY A 13 9.66 -0.19 7.91
CA GLY A 13 10.58 -1.32 8.11
C GLY A 13 11.43 -1.19 9.38
N THR A 14 10.96 -0.43 10.37
CA THR A 14 11.66 -0.18 11.65
C THR A 14 11.01 -0.88 12.82
N LEU A 15 9.91 -1.61 12.60
CA LEU A 15 9.23 -2.39 13.63
C LEU A 15 10.11 -3.55 14.10
N VAL A 16 10.24 -3.70 15.42
CA VAL A 16 11.02 -4.76 16.05
C VAL A 16 10.23 -5.29 17.25
N SER A 17 10.13 -6.62 17.34
CA SER A 17 9.48 -7.28 18.48
C SER A 17 10.37 -7.26 19.72
N VAL A 18 9.75 -7.20 20.90
CA VAL A 18 10.45 -7.33 22.18
C VAL A 18 9.87 -8.55 22.91
N PRO A 19 10.35 -9.77 22.58
CA PRO A 19 9.76 -10.98 23.15
C PRO A 19 9.82 -10.97 24.68
N SER A 20 8.69 -11.19 25.32
CA SER A 20 8.59 -11.23 26.80
C SER A 20 8.96 -12.60 27.38
N GLY A 21 9.19 -13.59 26.51
CA GLY A 21 9.49 -14.97 26.85
C GLY A 21 8.24 -15.82 27.08
N GLY A 22 8.34 -17.12 26.78
CA GLY A 22 7.19 -18.04 26.74
C GLY A 22 6.61 -18.15 25.32
N ASN A 23 5.94 -19.26 25.05
CA ASN A 23 5.27 -19.49 23.77
C ASN A 23 3.77 -19.46 23.97
N GLU A 24 3.07 -18.94 22.97
CA GLU A 24 1.61 -18.94 22.94
C GLU A 24 1.06 -19.33 21.57
N SER A 25 -0.21 -19.72 21.57
CA SER A 25 -0.94 -20.15 20.38
C SER A 25 -1.97 -19.09 20.03
N LEU A 26 -1.84 -18.51 18.84
CA LEU A 26 -2.75 -17.51 18.31
C LEU A 26 -3.53 -18.11 17.14
N THR A 27 -4.83 -17.87 17.11
CA THR A 27 -5.68 -18.30 15.99
C THR A 27 -6.11 -17.10 15.19
N PHE A 28 -5.63 -17.00 13.96
CA PHE A 28 -6.00 -15.92 13.05
C PHE A 28 -7.17 -16.34 12.17
N HIS A 29 -8.17 -15.47 12.09
CA HIS A 29 -9.37 -15.59 11.28
C HIS A 29 -9.34 -14.51 10.22
N ASN A 30 -9.32 -14.89 8.94
CA ASN A 30 -9.41 -13.95 7.85
C ASN A 30 -10.88 -13.71 7.47
N MET A 31 -11.36 -12.52 7.74
CA MET A 31 -12.71 -12.06 7.36
C MET A 31 -12.69 -11.11 6.16
N THR A 32 -11.53 -10.90 5.54
CA THR A 32 -11.38 -10.07 4.34
C THR A 32 -11.60 -10.89 3.07
N SER A 33 -11.87 -10.22 1.95
CA SER A 33 -11.92 -10.88 0.64
C SER A 33 -10.54 -11.24 0.06
N LEU A 34 -9.46 -10.85 0.74
CA LEU A 34 -8.09 -11.06 0.28
C LEU A 34 -7.56 -12.39 0.80
N THR A 35 -6.79 -13.11 -0.02
CA THR A 35 -5.91 -14.13 0.56
C THR A 35 -4.75 -13.42 1.22
N LEU A 36 -4.49 -13.72 2.49
CA LEU A 36 -3.43 -13.12 3.29
C LEU A 36 -2.26 -14.07 3.47
N VAL A 37 -1.08 -13.51 3.65
CA VAL A 37 0.10 -14.20 4.19
C VAL A 37 0.45 -13.54 5.51
N LEU A 38 0.52 -14.35 6.56
CA LEU A 38 0.98 -13.92 7.87
C LEU A 38 2.49 -14.02 7.97
N TYR A 39 3.08 -12.98 8.53
CA TYR A 39 4.48 -12.90 8.92
C TYR A 39 4.55 -12.56 10.41
N PHE A 40 5.55 -13.10 11.11
CA PHE A 40 5.93 -12.52 12.40
C PHE A 40 7.22 -11.73 12.25
N VAL A 41 7.35 -10.68 13.05
CA VAL A 41 8.55 -9.83 13.12
C VAL A 41 9.40 -10.32 14.28
N GLY A 42 10.66 -10.66 14.02
CA GLY A 42 11.58 -11.09 15.06
C GLY A 42 12.23 -9.94 15.83
N GLY A 43 13.06 -10.29 16.82
CA GLY A 43 13.75 -9.33 17.68
C GLY A 43 14.85 -8.52 16.98
N SER A 44 15.20 -8.84 15.74
CA SER A 44 16.07 -8.03 14.89
C SER A 44 15.34 -7.35 13.72
N GLY A 45 14.00 -7.39 13.72
CA GLY A 45 13.16 -6.83 12.65
C GLY A 45 13.01 -7.76 11.43
N GLU A 46 13.48 -8.99 11.51
CA GLU A 46 13.35 -9.97 10.43
C GLU A 46 11.90 -10.43 10.25
N HIS A 47 11.44 -10.55 9.01
CA HIS A 47 10.11 -11.05 8.70
C HIS A 47 10.17 -12.55 8.38
N VAL A 48 9.41 -13.36 9.11
CA VAL A 48 9.34 -14.81 8.90
C VAL A 48 7.92 -15.21 8.52
N VAL A 49 7.78 -15.87 7.38
CA VAL A 49 6.49 -16.39 6.89
C VAL A 49 5.98 -17.46 7.83
N ALA A 50 4.74 -17.30 8.31
CA ALA A 50 4.12 -18.27 9.21
C ALA A 50 3.05 -19.11 8.51
N ALA A 51 2.02 -18.47 7.95
CA ALA A 51 0.89 -19.18 7.37
C ALA A 51 0.14 -18.35 6.30
N PRO A 52 -0.38 -18.98 5.24
CA PRO A 52 -1.38 -18.36 4.38
C PRO A 52 -2.79 -18.47 5.00
N LEU A 53 -3.64 -17.48 4.76
CA LEU A 53 -5.06 -17.46 5.12
C LEU A 53 -5.91 -17.14 3.90
N GLN A 54 -6.80 -18.05 3.49
CA GLN A 54 -7.69 -17.77 2.36
C GLN A 54 -8.66 -16.63 2.67
N GLY A 55 -8.98 -15.82 1.66
CA GLY A 55 -10.03 -14.81 1.78
C GLY A 55 -11.43 -15.42 1.77
N THR A 56 -12.44 -14.61 2.07
CA THR A 56 -13.85 -14.98 1.90
C THR A 56 -14.40 -14.54 0.54
N ASN A 57 -15.22 -15.40 -0.09
CA ASN A 57 -16.00 -15.07 -1.29
C ASN A 57 -17.41 -14.58 -0.96
N ILE A 58 -17.74 -14.44 0.33
CA ILE A 58 -19.02 -13.91 0.81
C ILE A 58 -18.70 -12.78 1.81
N PRO A 59 -19.17 -11.55 1.58
CA PRO A 59 -18.93 -10.44 2.51
C PRO A 59 -19.46 -10.76 3.92
N GLY A 60 -18.65 -10.47 4.95
CA GLY A 60 -19.03 -10.66 6.35
C GLY A 60 -18.98 -12.10 6.85
N THR A 61 -18.41 -13.04 6.09
CA THR A 61 -18.15 -14.42 6.56
C THR A 61 -16.65 -14.67 6.73
N GLU A 62 -16.33 -15.71 7.49
CA GLU A 62 -14.96 -16.18 7.66
C GLU A 62 -14.48 -16.92 6.40
N GLY A 63 -13.28 -16.57 5.94
CA GLY A 63 -12.55 -17.27 4.91
C GLY A 63 -11.70 -18.39 5.52
N GLY A 64 -10.39 -18.16 5.61
CA GLY A 64 -9.41 -19.08 6.18
C GLY A 64 -9.12 -18.84 7.65
N VAL A 65 -8.74 -19.91 8.35
CA VAL A 65 -8.28 -19.88 9.74
C VAL A 65 -6.93 -20.57 9.84
N ALA A 66 -5.99 -19.98 10.58
CA ALA A 66 -4.70 -20.60 10.89
C ALA A 66 -4.34 -20.38 12.35
N THR A 67 -3.96 -21.46 13.03
CA THR A 67 -3.36 -21.41 14.35
C THR A 67 -1.84 -21.43 14.21
N VAL A 68 -1.18 -20.45 14.81
CA VAL A 68 0.27 -20.27 14.78
C VAL A 68 0.82 -20.24 16.20
N VAL A 69 2.09 -20.60 16.36
CA VAL A 69 2.78 -20.57 17.66
C VAL A 69 3.96 -19.62 17.55
N SER A 70 4.02 -18.64 18.45
CA SER A 70 5.12 -17.68 18.54
C SER A 70 5.56 -17.46 19.99
N GLU A 71 6.69 -16.78 20.15
CA GLU A 71 7.03 -16.18 21.44
C GLU A 71 6.03 -15.06 21.77
N GLN A 72 5.80 -14.84 23.06
CA GLN A 72 4.91 -13.77 23.52
C GLN A 72 5.49 -12.38 23.22
N GLY A 73 4.63 -11.42 22.90
CA GLY A 73 5.01 -10.02 22.68
C GLY A 73 5.67 -9.77 21.32
N VAL A 74 5.37 -10.60 20.34
CA VAL A 74 5.80 -10.41 18.94
C VAL A 74 4.76 -9.62 18.14
N TYR A 75 5.24 -8.88 17.15
CA TYR A 75 4.37 -8.29 16.15
C TYR A 75 4.11 -9.27 15.00
N TRP A 76 2.86 -9.28 14.56
CA TRP A 76 2.37 -10.01 13.41
C TRP A 76 2.00 -9.03 12.30
N LEU A 77 2.37 -9.36 11.06
CA LEU A 77 2.01 -8.60 9.87
C LEU A 77 1.17 -9.47 8.95
N ALA A 78 0.13 -8.89 8.38
CA ALA A 78 -0.59 -9.49 7.26
C ALA A 78 -0.28 -8.72 5.97
N ALA A 79 -0.03 -9.45 4.89
CA ALA A 79 0.07 -8.90 3.54
C ALA A 79 -0.85 -9.66 2.58
N SER A 80 -1.29 -9.01 1.51
CA SER A 80 -2.00 -9.69 0.42
C SER A 80 -1.08 -10.72 -0.24
N ALA A 81 -1.57 -11.95 -0.41
CA ALA A 81 -0.86 -12.99 -1.14
C ALA A 81 -0.77 -12.69 -2.64
N ASP A 82 -1.71 -11.91 -3.18
CA ASP A 82 -1.80 -11.60 -4.61
C ASP A 82 -0.85 -10.47 -5.01
N THR A 83 -0.75 -9.42 -4.19
CA THR A 83 0.05 -8.22 -4.50
C THR A 83 1.28 -8.02 -3.63
N GLY A 84 1.34 -8.69 -2.47
CA GLY A 84 2.34 -8.41 -1.43
C GLY A 84 2.08 -7.11 -0.65
N GLY A 85 0.96 -6.43 -0.89
CA GLY A 85 0.60 -5.19 -0.22
C GLY A 85 0.36 -5.39 1.27
N PHE A 86 0.84 -4.47 2.10
CA PHE A 86 0.66 -4.44 3.55
C PHE A 86 -0.82 -4.22 3.90
N VAL A 87 -1.36 -5.04 4.80
CA VAL A 87 -2.78 -5.04 5.20
C VAL A 87 -2.93 -4.53 6.63
N THR A 88 -2.26 -5.16 7.58
CA THR A 88 -2.37 -4.81 9.00
C THR A 88 -1.15 -5.28 9.80
N VAL A 89 -0.94 -4.68 10.96
CA VAL A 89 -0.03 -5.13 12.01
C VAL A 89 -0.83 -5.38 13.29
N TYR A 90 -0.47 -6.45 14.00
CA TYR A 90 -1.05 -6.85 15.28
C TYR A 90 0.06 -7.06 16.30
N GLU A 91 -0.05 -6.42 17.47
CA GLU A 91 0.81 -6.70 18.62
C GLU A 91 0.20 -7.82 19.44
N ASP A 92 0.97 -8.88 19.70
CA ASP A 92 0.60 -9.93 20.62
C ASP A 92 0.58 -9.40 22.08
N PRO A 93 -0.58 -9.43 22.77
CA PRO A 93 -0.70 -8.94 24.15
C PRO A 93 -0.06 -9.84 25.22
N GLY A 94 0.44 -11.02 24.87
CA GLY A 94 1.23 -11.90 25.73
C GLY A 94 0.45 -12.65 26.82
N ALA A 95 -0.87 -12.84 26.66
CA ALA A 95 -1.66 -13.63 27.61
C ALA A 95 -2.96 -14.23 27.01
N GLY A 96 -2.96 -15.55 26.80
CA GLY A 96 -4.15 -16.38 26.54
C GLY A 96 -4.16 -17.01 25.15
N ASP A 97 -4.99 -18.03 24.95
CA ASP A 97 -5.38 -18.43 23.58
C ASP A 97 -6.24 -17.28 23.04
N ALA A 98 -5.68 -16.47 22.12
CA ALA A 98 -6.38 -15.34 21.53
C ALA A 98 -6.79 -15.63 20.08
N ASP A 99 -8.07 -15.40 19.81
CA ASP A 99 -8.60 -15.33 18.44
C ASP A 99 -8.36 -13.91 17.91
N VAL A 100 -7.64 -13.81 16.80
CA VAL A 100 -7.34 -12.56 16.10
C VAL A 100 -8.15 -12.52 14.81
N TYR A 101 -9.02 -11.54 14.67
CA TYR A 101 -9.84 -11.36 13.47
C TYR A 101 -9.24 -10.27 12.60
N VAL A 102 -8.80 -10.62 11.39
CA VAL A 102 -8.38 -9.65 10.38
C VAL A 102 -9.58 -9.34 9.50
N THR A 103 -10.03 -8.10 9.56
CA THR A 103 -11.24 -7.59 8.90
C THR A 103 -10.90 -6.44 7.97
N ASP A 104 -11.85 -6.06 7.12
CA ASP A 104 -11.70 -4.90 6.23
C ASP A 104 -11.56 -3.56 7.02
N TRP A 105 -11.84 -3.57 8.33
CA TRP A 105 -11.74 -2.39 9.20
C TRP A 105 -10.30 -2.11 9.63
N ASP A 106 -9.46 -3.15 9.62
CA ASP A 106 -8.05 -3.10 10.00
C ASP A 106 -7.18 -2.55 8.85
N LEU A 107 -7.76 -2.38 7.66
CA LEU A 107 -7.13 -1.68 6.54
C LEU A 107 -6.95 -0.19 6.88
N LEU A 108 -5.83 0.39 6.41
CA LEU A 108 -5.60 1.82 6.55
C LEU A 108 -6.60 2.63 5.73
N GLU A 109 -6.93 3.82 6.23
CA GLU A 109 -7.79 4.76 5.50
C GLU A 109 -7.11 5.23 4.20
N PRO A 110 -7.87 5.45 3.12
CA PRO A 110 -7.33 6.03 1.91
C PRO A 110 -6.63 7.37 2.19
N ASN A 111 -5.42 7.52 1.65
CA ASN A 111 -4.48 8.62 1.80
C ASN A 111 -3.78 8.70 3.18
N ASP A 112 -4.03 7.75 4.08
CA ASP A 112 -3.35 7.63 5.37
C ASP A 112 -2.34 6.46 5.36
N ILE A 113 -1.45 6.48 4.36
CA ILE A 113 -0.44 5.43 4.11
C ILE A 113 0.95 5.77 4.65
N GLY A 114 1.03 6.79 5.51
CA GLY A 114 2.29 7.31 6.04
C GLY A 114 2.94 8.33 5.12
N THR A 115 4.08 8.87 5.56
CA THR A 115 4.79 9.93 4.85
C THR A 115 5.63 9.38 3.71
N VAL A 116 5.94 10.25 2.74
CA VAL A 116 6.91 9.98 1.69
C VAL A 116 8.25 9.48 2.27
N PRO A 117 8.87 8.44 1.70
CA PRO A 117 10.19 8.00 2.14
C PRO A 117 11.20 9.13 1.98
N VAL A 118 11.84 9.52 3.09
CA VAL A 118 12.95 10.47 3.09
C VAL A 118 14.25 9.72 3.36
N PRO A 119 15.36 10.08 2.69
CA PRO A 119 16.65 9.50 3.03
C PRO A 119 16.98 9.80 4.49
N ASP A 120 17.17 8.74 5.28
CA ASP A 120 17.77 8.82 6.60
C ASP A 120 19.24 8.37 6.50
N PRO A 121 20.18 9.31 6.61
CA PRO A 121 21.60 9.01 6.58
C PRO A 121 22.04 8.10 7.74
N LYS A 122 21.39 8.20 8.91
CA LYS A 122 21.74 7.44 10.12
C LYS A 122 21.23 6.00 10.06
N ALA A 123 20.05 5.79 9.50
CA ALA A 123 19.51 4.46 9.25
C ALA A 123 20.06 3.82 7.96
N GLY A 124 20.90 4.53 7.19
CA GLY A 124 21.48 4.03 5.94
C GLY A 124 20.43 3.79 4.85
N ILE A 125 19.29 4.48 4.93
CA ILE A 125 18.14 4.25 4.06
C ILE A 125 18.46 4.74 2.64
N LEU A 126 18.67 3.79 1.73
CA LEU A 126 18.64 4.05 0.30
C LEU A 126 17.20 4.39 -0.08
N VAL A 127 16.98 5.58 -0.63
CA VAL A 127 15.66 6.02 -1.08
C VAL A 127 15.13 5.02 -2.12
N PRO A 128 14.05 4.27 -1.82
CA PRO A 128 13.55 3.25 -2.72
C PRO A 128 12.94 3.88 -3.98
N ALA A 129 12.68 3.04 -4.98
CA ALA A 129 11.94 3.47 -6.17
C ALA A 129 10.48 3.78 -5.82
N ASP A 130 9.87 2.95 -4.97
CA ASP A 130 8.51 3.10 -4.48
C ASP A 130 8.50 2.84 -2.96
N SER A 131 7.59 3.46 -2.21
CA SER A 131 7.29 3.01 -0.85
C SER A 131 6.62 1.62 -0.88
N PRO A 132 6.54 0.92 0.26
CA PRO A 132 5.67 -0.24 0.37
C PRO A 132 4.23 0.09 -0.06
N ARG A 133 3.58 -0.90 -0.67
CA ARG A 133 2.16 -0.83 -1.03
C ARG A 133 1.32 -1.08 0.20
N VAL A 134 0.32 -0.23 0.41
CA VAL A 134 -0.65 -0.36 1.50
C VAL A 134 -2.01 -0.65 0.91
N VAL A 135 -2.65 -1.72 1.37
CA VAL A 135 -4.03 -2.05 1.01
C VAL A 135 -4.98 -1.15 1.82
N VAL A 136 -5.73 -0.30 1.12
CA VAL A 136 -6.65 0.68 1.71
C VAL A 136 -8.12 0.34 1.45
N GLY A 137 -8.36 -0.77 0.75
CA GLY A 137 -9.69 -1.32 0.52
C GLY A 137 -9.63 -2.64 -0.24
N CYS A 138 -10.57 -3.53 0.07
CA CYS A 138 -10.82 -4.72 -0.74
C CYS A 138 -12.31 -5.03 -0.77
N GLY A 139 -12.75 -5.75 -1.79
CA GLY A 139 -14.15 -6.13 -1.93
C GLY A 139 -14.37 -7.18 -2.99
N LEU A 140 -15.63 -7.52 -3.20
CA LEU A 140 -16.05 -8.51 -4.18
C LEU A 140 -16.95 -7.86 -5.23
N VAL A 141 -16.76 -8.24 -6.48
CA VAL A 141 -17.66 -7.87 -7.58
C VAL A 141 -18.31 -9.13 -8.11
N GLU A 142 -19.63 -9.09 -8.20
CA GLU A 142 -20.43 -10.19 -8.72
C GLU A 142 -20.04 -10.52 -10.16
N THR A 143 -19.95 -11.81 -10.43
CA THR A 143 -19.76 -12.37 -11.77
C THR A 143 -20.96 -13.24 -12.11
N ASP A 144 -21.01 -13.72 -13.36
CA ASP A 144 -22.00 -14.71 -13.80
C ASP A 144 -21.97 -16.01 -12.97
N HIS A 145 -20.92 -16.23 -12.16
CA HIS A 145 -20.78 -17.36 -11.27
C HIS A 145 -20.72 -16.90 -9.79
N PRO A 146 -21.83 -16.98 -9.02
CA PRO A 146 -21.92 -16.38 -7.67
C PRO A 146 -20.97 -16.99 -6.64
N LEU A 147 -20.41 -18.20 -6.88
CA LEU A 147 -19.42 -18.82 -6.02
C LEU A 147 -17.96 -18.44 -6.37
N ALA A 148 -17.77 -17.66 -7.44
CA ALA A 148 -16.47 -17.20 -7.93
C ALA A 148 -16.53 -15.71 -8.30
N PRO A 149 -16.80 -14.82 -7.33
CA PRO A 149 -16.75 -13.38 -7.56
C PRO A 149 -15.33 -12.94 -7.92
N ASN A 150 -15.20 -11.79 -8.56
CA ASN A 150 -13.89 -11.18 -8.73
C ASN A 150 -13.53 -10.40 -7.46
N VAL A 151 -12.26 -10.41 -7.08
CA VAL A 151 -11.74 -9.66 -5.94
C VAL A 151 -11.26 -8.30 -6.42
N VAL A 152 -11.71 -7.24 -5.79
CA VAL A 152 -11.20 -5.89 -5.99
C VAL A 152 -10.21 -5.60 -4.87
N ILE A 153 -9.03 -5.14 -5.23
CA ILE A 153 -7.98 -4.69 -4.30
C ILE A 153 -7.65 -3.25 -4.64
N ARG A 154 -7.75 -2.36 -3.65
CA ARG A 154 -7.31 -0.97 -3.73
C ARG A 154 -6.08 -0.78 -2.87
N GLU A 155 -4.99 -0.37 -3.51
CA GLU A 155 -3.70 -0.12 -2.89
C GLU A 155 -3.25 1.31 -3.12
N GLN A 156 -2.51 1.87 -2.17
CA GLN A 156 -1.86 3.15 -2.32
C GLN A 156 -0.39 3.06 -1.93
N PHE A 157 0.46 3.81 -2.63
CA PHE A 157 1.88 3.93 -2.33
C PHE A 157 2.47 5.25 -2.86
N TRP A 158 3.61 5.63 -2.32
CA TRP A 158 4.43 6.74 -2.83
C TRP A 158 5.35 6.24 -3.92
N GLN A 159 5.13 6.71 -5.15
CA GLN A 159 6.00 6.43 -6.28
C GLN A 159 7.05 7.53 -6.45
N ARG A 160 8.34 7.17 -6.51
CA ARG A 160 9.38 8.16 -6.79
C ARG A 160 9.41 8.48 -8.28
N MET A 161 9.24 9.76 -8.57
CA MET A 161 9.25 10.24 -9.94
C MET A 161 10.69 10.35 -10.48
N PRO A 162 10.90 10.12 -11.79
CA PRO A 162 12.23 10.10 -12.41
C PRO A 162 12.92 11.48 -12.44
N ASN A 163 12.18 12.55 -12.14
CA ASN A 163 12.66 13.93 -12.11
C ASN A 163 13.26 14.34 -10.76
N SER A 164 13.84 13.40 -10.00
CA SER A 164 14.61 13.74 -8.80
C SER A 164 16.01 14.24 -9.19
N TYR A 165 16.46 15.38 -8.65
CA TYR A 165 17.75 16.02 -9.03
C TYR A 165 18.39 16.79 -7.87
N SER A 166 19.65 17.17 -8.03
CA SER A 166 20.36 18.06 -7.09
C SER A 166 20.48 19.49 -7.63
N VAL A 167 20.41 20.45 -6.72
CA VAL A 167 20.50 21.91 -6.97
C VAL A 167 21.61 22.50 -6.12
N ALA A 168 22.54 23.22 -6.76
CA ALA A 168 23.61 23.92 -6.05
C ALA A 168 23.14 25.29 -5.50
N PRO A 169 23.80 25.86 -4.48
CA PRO A 169 23.45 27.19 -3.96
C PRO A 169 23.47 28.26 -5.07
N GLY A 170 22.38 29.02 -5.19
CA GLY A 170 22.20 30.05 -6.22
C GLY A 170 21.85 29.53 -7.61
N GLU A 171 21.64 28.23 -7.77
CA GLU A 171 21.11 27.63 -9.00
C GLU A 171 19.58 27.63 -8.99
N THR A 172 18.98 27.99 -10.13
CA THR A 172 17.55 27.81 -10.39
C THR A 172 17.40 26.66 -11.38
N LYS A 173 16.56 25.69 -11.04
CA LYS A 173 16.14 24.64 -11.97
C LYS A 173 14.65 24.66 -12.18
N GLU A 174 14.28 24.62 -13.44
CA GLU A 174 12.93 24.28 -13.86
C GLU A 174 12.80 22.76 -13.83
N TYR A 175 11.76 22.27 -13.15
CA TYR A 175 11.39 20.87 -13.21
C TYR A 175 9.98 20.74 -13.73
N ALA A 176 9.83 19.78 -14.63
CA ALA A 176 8.53 19.39 -15.11
C ALA A 176 8.18 18.02 -14.60
N TYR A 177 6.90 17.84 -14.33
CA TYR A 177 6.33 16.53 -14.06
C TYR A 177 5.04 16.36 -14.84
N THR A 178 4.75 15.09 -15.11
CA THR A 178 3.52 14.66 -15.72
C THR A 178 2.62 14.14 -14.63
N ILE A 179 1.43 14.73 -14.48
CA ILE A 179 0.34 14.13 -13.73
C ILE A 179 -0.42 13.24 -14.69
N THR A 180 -0.40 11.94 -14.46
CA THR A 180 -1.29 11.00 -15.15
C THR A 180 -2.49 10.72 -14.26
N SER A 181 -3.62 11.34 -14.58
CA SER A 181 -4.92 10.96 -14.02
C SER A 181 -5.53 9.93 -14.96
N GLY A 182 -5.76 8.71 -14.44
CA GLY A 182 -6.16 7.57 -15.25
C GLY A 182 -4.98 6.98 -16.01
N LYS A 183 -4.50 5.81 -15.57
CA LYS A 183 -3.48 5.00 -16.25
C LYS A 183 -3.91 3.53 -16.23
N GLN A 184 -4.01 2.94 -17.42
CA GLN A 184 -4.05 1.50 -17.65
C GLN A 184 -2.61 0.99 -17.61
N GLU A 185 -2.24 0.28 -16.55
CA GLU A 185 -1.05 -0.59 -16.61
C GLU A 185 -1.48 -2.05 -16.48
N THR A 186 -2.32 -2.43 -17.44
CA THR A 186 -2.39 -3.72 -18.13
C THR A 186 -3.19 -3.45 -19.40
N SER A 187 -2.98 -4.19 -20.48
CA SER A 187 -3.52 -3.99 -21.84
C SER A 187 -5.06 -4.04 -21.99
N SER A 188 -5.80 -3.85 -20.90
CA SER A 188 -7.22 -4.10 -20.77
C SER A 188 -7.99 -2.88 -21.28
N GLN A 189 -8.47 -2.92 -22.52
CA GLN A 189 -9.41 -1.93 -23.07
C GLN A 189 -10.60 -1.71 -22.11
N LEU A 190 -11.29 -0.57 -22.18
CA LEU A 190 -12.48 -0.27 -21.36
C LEU A 190 -13.46 -1.47 -21.30
N SER A 191 -13.62 -2.18 -22.42
CA SER A 191 -14.43 -3.40 -22.54
C SER A 191 -13.98 -4.55 -21.64
N THR A 192 -12.68 -4.71 -21.40
CA THR A 192 -12.11 -5.71 -20.49
C THR A 192 -12.37 -5.36 -19.03
N LEU A 193 -12.26 -4.06 -18.68
CA LEU A 193 -12.59 -3.61 -17.33
C LEU A 193 -14.09 -3.72 -17.07
N GLU A 194 -14.93 -3.27 -18.00
CA GLU A 194 -16.39 -3.45 -17.96
C GLU A 194 -16.75 -4.92 -17.78
N ALA A 195 -16.16 -5.82 -18.57
CA ALA A 195 -16.36 -7.26 -18.43
C ALA A 195 -15.91 -7.80 -17.06
N SER A 196 -14.80 -7.31 -16.52
CA SER A 196 -14.31 -7.74 -15.20
C SER A 196 -15.19 -7.30 -14.02
N VAL A 197 -16.01 -6.27 -14.22
CA VAL A 197 -16.99 -5.81 -13.21
C VAL A 197 -18.44 -6.16 -13.57
N SER A 198 -18.64 -7.04 -14.56
CA SER A 198 -19.97 -7.38 -15.11
C SER A 198 -20.78 -6.16 -15.58
N ALA A 199 -20.12 -5.03 -15.88
CA ALA A 199 -20.76 -3.91 -16.53
C ALA A 199 -20.96 -4.23 -18.00
N SER A 200 -22.10 -3.79 -18.56
CA SER A 200 -22.35 -3.93 -19.98
C SER A 200 -21.26 -3.21 -20.78
N ALA A 201 -20.72 -3.87 -21.81
CA ALA A 201 -19.68 -3.29 -22.65
C ALA A 201 -20.21 -2.02 -23.37
N GLY A 202 -19.48 -0.92 -23.27
CA GLY A 202 -19.78 0.35 -23.95
C GLY A 202 -20.66 1.34 -23.17
N VAL A 203 -20.82 1.16 -21.86
CA VAL A 203 -21.57 2.11 -21.00
C VAL A 203 -20.65 3.17 -20.37
N GLY A 204 -19.33 3.01 -20.51
CA GLY A 204 -18.35 4.03 -20.16
C GLY A 204 -17.84 3.91 -18.72
N TRP A 205 -17.01 4.85 -18.30
CA TRP A 205 -16.32 4.81 -17.01
C TRP A 205 -17.22 5.02 -15.78
N GLY A 206 -18.40 5.62 -15.96
CA GLY A 206 -19.33 5.93 -14.87
C GLY A 206 -19.84 4.67 -14.12
N PRO A 207 -20.45 3.70 -14.82
CA PRO A 207 -20.89 2.45 -14.20
C PRO A 207 -19.75 1.64 -13.57
N VAL A 208 -18.58 1.59 -14.22
CA VAL A 208 -17.40 0.90 -13.66
C VAL A 208 -16.97 1.53 -12.33
N SER A 209 -16.84 2.86 -12.32
CA SER A 209 -16.51 3.64 -11.12
C SER A 209 -17.53 3.38 -10.00
N ALA A 210 -18.82 3.34 -10.35
CA ALA A 210 -19.90 3.10 -9.39
C ALA A 210 -19.86 1.68 -8.82
N THR A 211 -19.69 0.65 -9.65
CA THR A 211 -19.61 -0.76 -9.20
C THR A 211 -18.41 -1.00 -8.29
N VAL A 212 -17.24 -0.49 -8.68
CA VAL A 212 -16.02 -0.63 -7.88
C VAL A 212 -16.14 0.15 -6.56
N SER A 213 -16.63 1.39 -6.62
CA SER A 213 -16.84 2.20 -5.41
C SER A 213 -17.88 1.55 -4.48
N ALA A 214 -18.95 0.98 -5.03
CA ALA A 214 -19.97 0.27 -4.26
C ALA A 214 -19.40 -1.00 -3.60
N SER A 215 -18.61 -1.77 -4.35
CA SER A 215 -17.92 -2.97 -3.83
C SER A 215 -17.01 -2.61 -2.65
N LEU A 216 -16.12 -1.63 -2.83
CA LEU A 216 -15.20 -1.16 -1.79
C LEU A 216 -15.93 -0.52 -0.60
N SER A 217 -17.01 0.22 -0.84
CA SER A 217 -17.78 0.87 0.23
C SER A 217 -18.66 -0.11 1.01
N THR A 218 -19.00 -1.27 0.45
CA THR A 218 -19.81 -2.29 1.14
C THR A 218 -19.00 -2.98 2.24
N THR A 219 -17.71 -3.14 2.02
CA THR A 219 -16.75 -3.79 2.91
C THR A 219 -15.98 -2.81 3.79
N SER A 220 -15.84 -1.54 3.37
CA SER A 220 -15.12 -0.51 4.13
C SER A 220 -15.99 0.23 5.15
N THR A 221 -15.36 0.70 6.23
CA THR A 221 -15.93 1.67 7.18
C THR A 221 -15.78 3.12 6.72
N THR A 222 -15.01 3.36 5.66
CA THR A 222 -14.81 4.68 5.08
C THR A 222 -15.45 4.76 3.69
N PHE A 223 -15.80 5.97 3.28
CA PHE A 223 -16.37 6.18 1.96
C PHE A 223 -15.30 5.99 0.88
N GLN A 224 -15.45 4.96 0.07
CA GLN A 224 -14.51 4.60 -0.99
C GLN A 224 -15.03 5.12 -2.33
N GLN A 225 -14.57 6.29 -2.74
CA GLN A 225 -14.88 6.84 -4.07
C GLN A 225 -13.70 6.64 -5.02
N LEU A 226 -13.94 5.89 -6.09
CA LEU A 226 -13.07 5.83 -7.24
C LEU A 226 -13.72 6.60 -8.39
N THR A 227 -13.02 7.58 -8.94
CA THR A 227 -13.46 8.24 -10.18
C THR A 227 -12.53 7.80 -11.29
N VAL A 228 -13.03 6.98 -12.20
CA VAL A 228 -12.28 6.58 -13.39
C VAL A 228 -12.62 7.56 -14.51
N THR A 229 -11.60 8.23 -15.05
CA THR A 229 -11.74 9.15 -16.19
C THR A 229 -10.86 8.67 -17.35
N GLU A 230 -11.12 9.20 -18.55
CA GLU A 230 -10.17 9.08 -19.65
C GLU A 230 -8.79 9.64 -19.25
N GLU A 231 -7.74 9.02 -19.78
CA GLU A 231 -6.35 9.37 -19.51
C GLU A 231 -6.14 10.87 -19.75
N THR A 232 -5.86 11.59 -18.68
CA THR A 232 -5.50 13.01 -18.73
C THR A 232 -4.06 13.14 -18.28
N THR A 233 -3.18 13.35 -19.25
CA THR A 233 -1.77 13.65 -19.04
C THR A 233 -1.63 15.17 -18.97
N SER A 234 -1.42 15.71 -17.77
CA SER A 234 -1.16 17.13 -17.57
C SER A 234 0.33 17.37 -17.35
N TYR A 235 0.89 18.32 -18.08
CA TYR A 235 2.27 18.76 -17.91
C TYR A 235 2.29 19.99 -17.00
N VAL A 236 2.98 19.89 -15.87
CA VAL A 236 3.19 21.00 -14.95
C VAL A 236 4.68 21.30 -14.91
N SER A 237 5.04 22.58 -15.02
CA SER A 237 6.41 23.07 -14.89
C SER A 237 6.50 24.04 -13.72
N GLU A 238 7.39 23.75 -12.79
CA GLU A 238 7.66 24.57 -11.60
C GLU A 238 9.16 24.90 -11.53
N GLN A 239 9.49 26.04 -10.91
CA GLN A 239 10.87 26.45 -10.73
C GLN A 239 11.26 26.37 -9.26
N TYR A 240 12.36 25.68 -8.99
CA TYR A 240 13.00 25.69 -7.69
C TYR A 240 14.31 26.48 -7.75
N SER A 241 14.52 27.35 -6.77
CA SER A 241 15.76 28.12 -6.64
C SER A 241 16.30 27.94 -5.23
N LEU A 242 17.55 27.49 -5.12
CA LEU A 242 18.23 27.38 -3.84
C LEU A 242 18.84 28.74 -3.47
N ASP A 243 18.68 29.18 -2.22
CA ASP A 243 19.26 30.43 -1.72
C ASP A 243 20.78 30.45 -2.01
N PRO A 244 21.33 31.51 -2.64
CA PRO A 244 22.77 31.67 -2.82
C PRO A 244 23.60 31.56 -1.53
N LYS A 245 22.97 31.73 -0.36
CA LYS A 245 23.60 31.60 0.96
C LYS A 245 23.54 30.17 1.53
N ALA A 246 22.92 29.22 0.83
CA ALA A 246 22.91 27.83 1.27
C ALA A 246 24.35 27.28 1.34
N GLU A 247 24.65 26.55 2.40
CA GLU A 247 26.01 26.05 2.68
C GLU A 247 26.36 24.79 1.86
N ALA A 248 25.35 24.08 1.35
CA ALA A 248 25.51 22.84 0.61
C ALA A 248 24.45 22.71 -0.50
N PRO A 249 24.71 21.89 -1.54
CA PRO A 249 23.68 21.50 -2.50
C PRO A 249 22.55 20.71 -1.83
N GLU A 250 21.33 20.89 -2.34
CA GLU A 250 20.16 20.14 -1.90
C GLU A 250 19.77 19.09 -2.94
N MET A 251 19.35 17.91 -2.49
CA MET A 251 18.69 16.92 -3.34
C MET A 251 17.18 17.11 -3.23
N MET A 252 16.51 17.05 -4.37
CA MET A 252 15.07 17.14 -4.50
C MET A 252 14.53 15.77 -4.92
N LEU A 253 13.61 15.24 -4.12
CA LEU A 253 12.88 14.01 -4.41
C LEU A 253 11.43 14.36 -4.70
N CYS A 254 10.94 13.92 -5.85
CA CYS A 254 9.55 14.09 -6.25
C CYS A 254 8.81 12.77 -6.03
N TRP A 255 7.72 12.82 -5.26
CA TRP A 255 6.93 11.66 -4.89
C TRP A 255 5.49 11.86 -5.32
N GLN A 256 4.90 10.89 -6.00
CA GLN A 256 3.49 10.89 -6.36
C GLN A 256 2.75 9.87 -5.51
N LEU A 257 1.64 10.27 -4.87
CA LEU A 257 0.73 9.30 -4.29
C LEU A 257 0.01 8.61 -5.45
N THR A 258 0.24 7.30 -5.57
CA THR A 258 -0.33 6.45 -6.61
C THR A 258 -1.37 5.55 -5.98
N ASP A 259 -2.60 5.60 -6.51
CA ASP A 259 -3.75 4.79 -6.12
C ASP A 259 -4.02 3.76 -7.22
N VAL A 260 -3.90 2.47 -6.86
CA VAL A 260 -4.05 1.34 -7.77
C VAL A 260 -5.24 0.50 -7.36
N VAL A 261 -6.20 0.35 -8.27
CA VAL A 261 -7.29 -0.59 -8.15
C VAL A 261 -7.05 -1.74 -9.13
N SER A 262 -6.97 -2.95 -8.59
CA SER A 262 -6.80 -4.17 -9.37
C SER A 262 -7.96 -5.11 -9.15
N ILE A 263 -8.38 -5.79 -10.22
CA ILE A 263 -9.45 -6.78 -10.20
C ILE A 263 -8.83 -8.13 -10.50
N TRP A 264 -9.04 -9.07 -9.60
CA TRP A 264 -8.46 -10.40 -9.63
C TRP A 264 -9.56 -11.46 -9.77
N PRO A 265 -9.30 -12.57 -10.48
CA PRO A 265 -10.17 -13.71 -10.38
C PRO A 265 -10.08 -14.28 -8.96
N TRP A 266 -11.16 -14.87 -8.45
CA TRP A 266 -11.16 -15.55 -7.13
C TRP A 266 -10.00 -16.55 -6.95
N SER A 267 -9.53 -17.14 -8.06
CA SER A 267 -8.44 -18.11 -8.04
C SER A 267 -7.04 -17.51 -7.81
N GLY A 268 -6.87 -16.19 -7.77
CA GLY A 268 -5.60 -15.52 -7.39
C GLY A 268 -4.44 -15.64 -8.39
N ASN A 269 -4.69 -15.99 -9.66
CA ASN A 269 -3.59 -16.27 -10.61
C ASN A 269 -2.91 -15.00 -11.16
N ALA A 270 -3.70 -14.07 -11.72
CA ALA A 270 -3.23 -12.85 -12.35
C ALA A 270 -4.39 -11.84 -12.39
N PRO A 271 -4.11 -10.53 -12.33
CA PRO A 271 -5.16 -9.53 -12.38
C PRO A 271 -5.84 -9.54 -13.75
N LEU A 272 -7.17 -9.49 -13.76
CA LEU A 272 -8.00 -9.29 -14.95
C LEU A 272 -7.85 -7.87 -15.49
N SER A 273 -7.69 -6.91 -14.59
CA SER A 273 -7.54 -5.50 -14.92
C SER A 273 -6.86 -4.75 -13.78
N ILE A 274 -6.12 -3.70 -14.16
CA ILE A 274 -5.47 -2.79 -13.22
C ILE A 274 -5.70 -1.37 -13.71
N LEU A 275 -6.16 -0.53 -12.80
CA LEU A 275 -6.27 0.91 -12.95
C LEU A 275 -5.32 1.57 -11.94
N ALA A 276 -4.47 2.47 -12.40
CA ALA A 276 -3.65 3.31 -11.54
C ALA A 276 -4.01 4.78 -11.78
N THR A 277 -4.05 5.57 -10.71
CA THR A 277 -4.23 7.02 -10.78
C THR A 277 -3.20 7.69 -9.87
N GLY A 278 -2.61 8.80 -10.31
CA GLY A 278 -1.64 9.55 -9.52
C GLY A 278 -2.17 10.92 -9.13
N THR A 279 -1.89 11.36 -7.90
CA THR A 279 -2.17 12.74 -7.47
C THR A 279 -1.12 13.72 -8.02
N SER A 280 -1.26 15.01 -7.71
CA SER A 280 -0.13 15.93 -7.90
C SER A 280 1.06 15.46 -7.04
N PRO A 281 2.29 15.39 -7.60
CA PRO A 281 3.47 15.05 -6.85
C PRO A 281 3.75 16.04 -5.72
N MET A 282 4.28 15.51 -4.62
CA MET A 282 4.90 16.25 -3.54
C MET A 282 6.42 16.30 -3.77
N VAL A 283 7.01 17.45 -3.46
CA VAL A 283 8.45 17.65 -3.57
C VAL A 283 9.04 17.77 -2.18
N VAL A 284 10.04 16.94 -1.87
CA VAL A 284 10.81 17.01 -0.62
C VAL A 284 12.25 17.39 -0.94
N ALA A 285 12.71 18.47 -0.32
CA ALA A 285 14.08 18.95 -0.44
C ALA A 285 14.88 18.66 0.84
N GLY A 286 16.15 18.28 0.65
CA GLY A 286 17.15 18.22 1.71
C GLY A 286 17.60 19.60 2.19
N PRO A 287 18.61 19.70 3.07
CA PRO A 287 19.86 18.94 2.98
C PRO A 287 19.79 17.56 3.64
N TYR A 288 20.07 16.52 2.86
CA TYR A 288 20.27 15.16 3.38
C TYR A 288 21.78 14.95 3.54
N THR A 289 22.32 15.42 4.66
CA THR A 289 23.76 15.30 4.95
C THR A 289 24.13 13.82 5.13
N GLN A 290 25.08 13.30 4.35
CA GLN A 290 25.69 12.00 4.67
C GLN A 290 26.25 12.04 6.10
N PRO A 291 26.21 10.93 6.87
CA PRO A 291 26.91 10.87 8.14
C PRO A 291 28.40 11.08 7.88
N ASP A 292 29.11 11.68 8.84
CA ASP A 292 30.57 11.79 8.77
C ASP A 292 31.14 10.36 8.60
N PRO A 293 32.02 10.10 7.61
CA PRO A 293 32.71 8.82 7.49
C PRO A 293 33.41 8.35 8.78
N ALA A 294 33.71 9.27 9.71
CA ALA A 294 34.21 8.97 11.04
C ALA A 294 33.16 8.33 11.98
N GLU A 295 31.87 8.65 11.83
CA GLU A 295 30.76 8.08 12.61
C GLU A 295 30.38 6.66 12.15
N LEU A 296 30.64 6.30 10.90
CA LEU A 296 30.41 4.97 10.34
C LEU A 296 31.50 3.93 10.70
N ARG A 297 32.54 4.35 11.44
CA ARG A 297 33.67 3.50 11.88
C ARG A 297 33.68 3.24 13.40
N GLY A 298 32.63 3.64 14.12
CA GLY A 298 32.44 3.44 15.56
C GLY A 298 31.91 2.07 15.91
#